data_AF-A0A945NHY4-F1
#
_entry.id   AF-A0A945NHY4-F1
#
_cell.length_a   1.000
_cell.length_b   1.000
_cell.length_c   1.000
_cell.angle_alpha   90.00
_cell.angle_beta   90.00
_cell.angle_gamma   90.00
#
_symmetry.space_group_name_H-M   'P 1'
#
loop_
_entity.id
_entity.type
_entity.pdbx_description
1 polymer ?
#
loop_
_entity_poly.entity_id
_entity_poly.type
_entity_poly.pdbx_seq_one_letter_code
_entity_poly.pdbx_strand_id
1 'polypeptide(L)'
;MGDNNENLRDFSRSLPMALLRARETVMERFRPNLRAHDLTDQQWRVLRALFDHGEKDLGELAEMCCLLKPSITRIIRSMEQRALLKKQADDKDQR
;
A
#
# COMPACT_ATOMS: atom_id res chain seq x y z
N MET A 1 36.32 19.45 25.34
CA MET A 1 34.93 18.98 25.56
C MET A 1 34.14 19.47 24.36
N GLY A 2 34.11 18.66 23.30
CA GLY A 2 33.50 19.04 22.02
C GLY A 2 32.02 18.73 22.08
N ASP A 3 31.20 19.78 22.09
CA ASP A 3 29.76 19.69 21.98
C ASP A 3 29.40 19.39 20.52
N ASN A 4 29.51 18.11 20.14
CA ASN A 4 29.08 17.58 18.84
C ASN A 4 27.55 17.42 18.82
N ASN A 5 26.81 18.49 19.09
CA ASN A 5 25.40 18.52 18.77
C ASN A 5 25.26 18.88 17.29
N GLU A 6 25.54 17.89 16.43
CA GLU A 6 25.25 18.00 15.00
C GLU A 6 23.81 18.45 14.82
N ASN A 7 23.70 19.61 14.19
CA ASN A 7 22.50 20.41 14.01
C ASN A 7 21.47 19.63 13.18
N LEU A 8 20.73 18.71 13.81
CA LEU A 8 19.57 18.05 13.24
C LEU A 8 18.64 19.17 12.76
N ARG A 9 18.47 19.26 11.43
CA ARG A 9 17.57 20.24 10.83
C ARG A 9 16.24 20.21 11.56
N ASP A 10 15.67 21.38 11.80
CA ASP A 10 14.39 21.52 12.46
C ASP A 10 13.38 20.48 11.95
N PHE A 11 12.69 19.80 12.87
CA PHE A 11 11.79 18.68 12.57
C PHE A 11 10.74 19.06 11.52
N SER A 12 10.34 20.33 11.51
CA SER A 12 9.42 20.88 10.51
C SER A 12 9.94 20.79 9.07
N ARG A 13 11.28 20.82 8.89
CA ARG A 13 12.02 20.78 7.61
C ARG A 13 12.58 19.39 7.27
N SER A 14 12.22 18.37 8.04
CA SER A 14 12.57 16.98 7.75
C SER A 14 11.87 16.49 6.48
N LEU A 15 12.63 16.07 5.45
CA LEU A 15 12.09 15.55 4.19
C LEU A 15 11.17 14.33 4.42
N PRO A 16 11.51 13.33 5.26
CA PRO A 16 10.58 12.26 5.62
C PRO A 16 9.23 12.75 6.14
N MET A 17 9.23 13.76 7.01
CA MET A 17 7.99 14.34 7.55
C MET A 17 7.22 15.11 6.49
N ALA A 18 7.90 15.85 5.60
CA ALA A 18 7.27 16.55 4.50
C ALA A 18 6.58 15.56 3.53
N LEU A 19 7.24 14.45 3.18
CA LEU A 19 6.66 13.40 2.33
C LEU A 19 5.48 12.69 3.00
N LEU A 20 5.56 12.43 4.31
CA LEU A 20 4.44 11.85 5.06
C LEU A 20 3.21 12.76 5.05
N ARG A 21 3.40 14.07 5.30
CA ARG A 21 2.32 15.07 5.26
C ARG A 21 1.75 15.23 3.85
N ALA A 22 2.60 15.26 2.83
CA ALA A 22 2.18 15.34 1.44
C ALA A 22 1.32 14.13 1.06
N ARG A 23 1.77 12.91 1.41
CA ARG A 23 0.99 11.69 1.23
C ARG A 23 -0.37 11.79 1.91
N GLU A 24 -0.43 12.22 3.16
CA GLU A 24 -1.69 12.31 3.89
C GLU A 24 -2.65 13.32 3.26
N THR A 25 -2.15 14.52 2.95
CA THR A 25 -2.94 15.59 2.30
C THR A 25 -3.53 15.13 0.96
N VAL A 26 -2.73 14.41 0.16
CA VAL A 26 -3.21 13.84 -1.11
C VAL A 26 -4.28 12.80 -0.81
N MET A 27 -4.01 11.83 0.06
CA MET A 27 -4.95 10.74 0.33
C MET A 27 -6.27 11.21 0.95
N GLU A 28 -6.28 12.27 1.76
CA GLU A 28 -7.50 12.90 2.28
C GLU A 28 -8.47 13.29 1.17
N ARG A 29 -7.96 13.75 0.02
CA ARG A 29 -8.79 14.11 -1.14
C ARG A 29 -9.33 12.89 -1.90
N PHE A 30 -8.57 11.78 -1.93
CA PHE A 30 -8.96 10.56 -2.63
C PHE A 30 -9.91 9.67 -1.83
N ARG A 31 -9.75 9.62 -0.50
CA ARG A 31 -10.52 8.74 0.40
C ARG A 31 -12.04 8.85 0.27
N PRO A 32 -12.67 10.03 0.06
CA PRO A 32 -14.11 10.10 -0.17
C PRO A 32 -14.58 9.22 -1.34
N ASN A 33 -13.85 9.23 -2.47
CA ASN A 33 -14.17 8.38 -3.62
C ASN A 33 -13.92 6.91 -3.32
N LEU A 34 -12.82 6.57 -2.63
CA LEU A 34 -12.55 5.18 -2.25
C LEU A 34 -13.63 4.63 -1.31
N ARG A 35 -14.07 5.43 -0.32
CA ARG A 35 -15.13 5.07 0.62
C ARG A 35 -16.48 4.89 -0.06
N ALA A 36 -16.79 5.66 -1.12
CA ALA A 36 -18.00 5.47 -1.90
C ALA A 36 -18.07 4.09 -2.60
N HIS A 37 -16.92 3.41 -2.73
CA HIS A 37 -16.80 2.05 -3.25
C HIS A 37 -16.41 1.02 -2.15
N ASP A 38 -16.53 1.40 -0.87
CA ASP A 38 -16.12 0.59 0.28
C ASP A 38 -14.66 0.09 0.19
N LEU A 39 -13.76 0.91 -0.37
CA LEU A 39 -12.34 0.59 -0.51
C LEU A 39 -11.50 1.33 0.52
N THR A 40 -10.55 0.61 1.11
CA THR A 40 -9.43 1.21 1.85
C THR A 40 -8.30 1.63 0.90
N ASP A 41 -7.45 2.56 1.33
CA ASP A 41 -6.23 2.97 0.60
C ASP A 41 -5.34 1.77 0.22
N GLN A 42 -5.32 0.72 1.04
CA GLN A 42 -4.53 -0.48 0.79
C GLN A 42 -5.16 -1.38 -0.27
N GLN A 43 -6.49 -1.59 -0.21
CA GLN A 43 -7.23 -2.35 -1.22
C GLN A 43 -7.20 -1.65 -2.58
N TRP A 44 -7.32 -0.33 -2.61
CA TRP A 44 -7.19 0.45 -3.84
C TRP A 44 -5.82 0.28 -4.50
N ARG A 45 -4.72 0.30 -3.72
CA ARG A 45 -3.38 0.06 -4.26
C ARG A 45 -3.24 -1.30 -4.91
N VAL A 46 -3.84 -2.34 -4.30
CA VAL A 46 -3.87 -3.69 -4.89
C VAL A 46 -4.64 -3.69 -6.21
N LEU A 47 -5.84 -3.11 -6.27
CA LEU A 47 -6.60 -3.00 -7.52
C LEU A 47 -5.82 -2.24 -8.59
N ARG A 48 -5.18 -1.12 -8.22
CA ARG A 48 -4.43 -0.29 -9.15
C ARG A 48 -3.21 -1.04 -9.70
N ALA A 49 -2.48 -1.76 -8.85
CA ALA A 49 -1.34 -2.56 -9.26
C ALA A 49 -1.75 -3.68 -10.23
N LEU A 50 -2.83 -4.41 -9.91
CA LEU A 50 -3.36 -5.47 -10.79
C LEU A 50 -3.90 -4.91 -12.11
N PHE A 51 -4.54 -3.73 -12.09
CA PHE A 51 -5.02 -3.08 -13.30
C PHE A 51 -3.88 -2.68 -14.23
N ASP A 52 -2.78 -2.14 -13.69
CA ASP A 52 -1.65 -1.65 -14.50
C ASP A 52 -0.69 -2.77 -14.94
N HIS A 53 -0.56 -3.83 -14.14
CA HIS A 53 0.48 -4.85 -14.33
C HIS A 53 -0.05 -6.27 -14.51
N GLY A 54 -1.38 -6.45 -14.55
CA GLY A 54 -2.03 -7.74 -14.72
C GLY A 54 -1.93 -8.63 -13.48
N GLU A 55 -2.03 -9.94 -13.71
CA GLU A 55 -1.91 -10.96 -12.68
C GLU A 55 -0.54 -10.92 -12.01
N LYS A 56 -0.53 -11.01 -10.67
CA LYS A 56 0.67 -10.91 -9.84
C LYS A 56 0.61 -11.84 -8.64
N ASP A 57 1.76 -12.36 -8.24
CA ASP A 57 1.86 -13.14 -7.01
C ASP A 57 1.80 -12.25 -5.75
N LEU A 58 1.60 -12.87 -4.58
CA LEU A 58 1.47 -12.13 -3.32
C LEU A 58 2.75 -11.39 -2.91
N GLY A 59 3.92 -11.88 -3.33
CA GLY A 59 5.22 -11.25 -3.10
C GLY A 59 5.39 -9.99 -3.93
N GLU A 60 5.12 -10.07 -5.23
CA GLU A 60 5.13 -8.92 -6.15
C GLU A 60 4.15 -7.85 -5.67
N LEU A 61 2.91 -8.24 -5.32
CA LEU A 61 1.91 -7.29 -4.80
C LEU A 61 2.34 -6.62 -3.48
N ALA A 62 3.03 -7.34 -2.60
CA ALA A 62 3.57 -6.79 -1.36
C ALA A 62 4.62 -5.71 -1.63
N GLU A 63 5.53 -5.95 -2.57
CA GLU A 63 6.55 -4.99 -2.97
C GLU A 63 5.91 -3.75 -3.63
N MET A 64 5.10 -3.96 -4.68
CA MET A 64 4.48 -2.88 -5.46
C MET A 64 3.55 -2.00 -4.61
N CYS A 65 2.82 -2.60 -3.66
CA CYS A 65 1.92 -1.87 -2.79
C CYS A 65 2.60 -1.35 -1.52
N CYS A 66 3.91 -1.56 -1.33
CA CYS A 66 4.63 -1.23 -0.09
C CYS A 66 3.89 -1.76 1.15
N LEU A 67 3.54 -3.05 1.14
CA LEU A 67 2.78 -3.74 2.17
C LEU A 67 3.54 -4.98 2.64
N LEU A 68 3.37 -5.34 3.91
CA LEU A 68 3.91 -6.60 4.42
C LEU A 68 3.10 -7.79 3.87
N LYS A 69 3.76 -8.92 3.60
CA LYS A 69 3.10 -10.14 3.10
C LYS A 69 1.88 -10.57 3.94
N PRO A 70 1.92 -10.59 5.29
CA PRO A 70 0.73 -10.93 6.09
C PRO A 70 -0.45 -9.97 5.87
N SER A 71 -0.17 -8.69 5.60
CA SER A 71 -1.21 -7.71 5.30
C SER A 71 -1.81 -7.92 3.92
N ILE A 72 -0.98 -8.18 2.91
CA ILE A 72 -1.45 -8.54 1.57
C ILE A 72 -2.35 -9.77 1.61
N THR A 73 -1.94 -10.86 2.26
CA THR A 73 -2.76 -12.08 2.34
C THR A 73 -4.14 -11.80 2.90
N ARG A 74 -4.24 -11.00 3.98
CA ARG A 74 -5.53 -10.62 4.57
C ARG A 74 -6.33 -9.69 3.65
N ILE A 75 -5.70 -8.74 2.97
CA ILE A 75 -6.35 -7.84 2.02
C ILE A 75 -6.94 -8.63 0.85
N ILE A 76 -6.16 -9.52 0.24
CA ILE A 76 -6.60 -10.36 -0.89
C ILE A 76 -7.79 -11.22 -0.47
N ARG A 77 -7.70 -11.94 0.67
CA ARG A 77 -8.83 -12.72 1.19
C ARG A 77 -10.09 -11.88 1.38
N SER A 78 -9.96 -10.68 1.95
CA SER A 78 -11.09 -9.76 2.14
C SER A 78 -11.69 -9.28 0.81
N MET A 79 -10.86 -9.05 -0.21
CA MET A 79 -11.31 -8.61 -1.53
C MET A 79 -11.94 -9.75 -2.34
N GLU A 80 -11.44 -10.99 -2.19
CA GLU A 80 -12.05 -12.19 -2.77
C GLU A 80 -13.42 -12.48 -2.17
N GLN A 81 -13.58 -12.35 -0.85
CA GLN A 81 -14.89 -12.49 -0.17
C GLN A 81 -15.93 -11.49 -0.69
N ARG A 82 -15.47 -10.34 -1.19
CA ARG A 82 -16.29 -9.29 -1.80
C ARG A 82 -16.42 -9.43 -3.32
N ALA A 83 -15.93 -10.52 -3.91
CA ALA A 83 -15.89 -10.78 -5.34
C ALA A 83 -15.20 -9.67 -6.17
N LEU A 84 -14.28 -8.92 -5.58
CA LEU A 84 -13.48 -7.90 -6.27
C LEU A 84 -12.26 -8.48 -6.98
N LEU A 85 -11.77 -9.62 -6.48
CA LEU A 85 -10.62 -10.35 -6.99
C LEU A 85 -10.96 -11.84 -7.06
N LYS A 86 -10.24 -12.55 -7.90
CA LYS A 86 -10.28 -14.01 -7.96
C LYS A 86 -8.86 -14.53 -8.01
N LYS A 87 -8.50 -15.46 -7.12
CA LYS A 87 -7.27 -16.24 -7.29
C LYS A 87 -7.33 -17.06 -8.57
N GLN A 88 -6.26 -16.97 -9.34
CA GLN A 88 -5.94 -17.98 -10.33
C GLN A 88 -5.19 -19.10 -9.60
N ALA A 89 -5.66 -20.34 -9.77
CA ALA A 89 -4.86 -21.49 -9.38
C ALA A 89 -3.67 -21.52 -10.34
N ASP A 90 -2.46 -21.55 -9.79
CA ASP A 90 -1.29 -21.84 -10.59
C ASP A 90 -1.34 -23.35 -10.90
N ASP A 91 -1.37 -23.71 -12.18
CA ASP A 91 -1.42 -25.12 -12.62
C ASP A 91 -0.16 -25.89 -12.16
N LYS A 92 0.86 -25.15 -11.71
CA LYS A 92 2.12 -25.68 -11.17
C LYS A 92 2.16 -25.84 -9.65
N ASP A 93 1.13 -25.42 -8.91
CA ASP A 93 1.12 -25.45 -7.44
C ASP A 93 0.16 -26.53 -6.89
N GLN A 94 0.27 -27.75 -7.44
CA GLN A 94 -0.13 -28.97 -6.75
C GLN A 94 0.96 -29.36 -5.74
N ARG A 95 0.87 -28.84 -4.52
CA ARG A 95 1.59 -29.35 -3.34
C ARG A 95 0.69 -29.35 -2.12
#